data_AF-A0A421B9T4-F1
#
_entry.id   AF-A0A421B9T4-F1
#
_cell.length_a   1.000
_cell.length_b   1.000
_cell.length_c   1.000
_cell.angle_alpha   90.00
_cell.angle_beta   90.00
_cell.angle_gamma   90.00
#
_symmetry.space_group_name_H-M   'P 1'
#
loop_
_entity.id
_entity.type
_entity.pdbx_description
1 polymer ?
#
loop_
_entity_poly.entity_id
_entity_poly.type
_entity_poly.pdbx_seq_one_letter_code
_entity_poly.pdbx_strand_id
1 'polypeptide(L)'
;MSSVAARSLGRDVFVIHGRNKKARREFFDFLRAIGLRPIEWGEAQARVPDGSPNIWDTVDTLIGGQHAIVVLLTPDDIVRLDTAHADDEDDPELLATGQARPNVVFEAGVAFGRCPELTVLVEFGKVRRFTDLDGRFKVRLDNSPQKRVELANRLKAIGCPVDTVGKDWLVSGDLTPPVLSEQGAATS
;
A
#
# COMPACT_ATOMS: atom_id res chain seq x y z
N MET A 1 11.87 -27.17 -21.30
CA MET A 1 11.38 -25.85 -20.87
C MET A 1 10.06 -26.07 -20.14
N SER A 2 10.08 -26.14 -18.81
CA SER A 2 8.83 -26.25 -18.04
C SER A 2 8.06 -24.94 -18.18
N SER A 3 6.85 -25.05 -18.74
CA SER A 3 5.85 -24.00 -18.66
C SER A 3 5.59 -23.69 -17.19
N VAL A 4 6.02 -22.52 -16.72
CA VAL A 4 5.57 -21.99 -15.43
C VAL A 4 4.07 -21.75 -15.60
N ALA A 5 3.23 -22.60 -15.01
CA ALA A 5 1.80 -22.34 -14.95
C ALA A 5 1.61 -20.95 -14.32
N ALA A 6 0.84 -20.09 -14.98
CA ALA A 6 0.53 -18.76 -14.45
C ALA A 6 -0.09 -18.93 -13.06
N ARG A 7 0.55 -18.36 -12.03
CA ARG A 7 0.05 -18.39 -10.66
C ARG A 7 -1.32 -17.71 -10.64
N SER A 8 -2.36 -18.45 -10.27
CA SER A 8 -3.69 -17.88 -10.05
C SER A 8 -3.85 -17.61 -8.56
N LEU A 9 -4.06 -16.34 -8.19
CA LEU A 9 -4.33 -15.96 -6.82
C LEU A 9 -5.83 -16.01 -6.54
N GLY A 10 -6.19 -16.01 -5.24
CA GLY A 10 -7.56 -15.80 -4.81
C GLY A 10 -8.04 -14.35 -5.00
N ARG A 11 -9.31 -14.10 -4.65
CA ARG A 11 -9.87 -12.72 -4.63
C ARG A 11 -9.40 -11.89 -3.43
N ASP A 12 -8.89 -12.55 -2.40
CA ASP A 12 -8.47 -11.90 -1.16
C ASP A 12 -7.20 -11.09 -1.38
N VAL A 13 -7.25 -9.82 -0.98
CA VAL A 13 -6.13 -8.88 -1.04
C VAL A 13 -5.93 -8.33 0.35
N PHE A 14 -4.76 -8.57 0.93
CA PHE A 14 -4.41 -8.03 2.23
C PHE A 14 -3.88 -6.63 2.06
N VAL A 15 -4.47 -5.68 2.79
CA VAL A 15 -4.08 -4.27 2.68
C VAL A 15 -3.39 -3.84 3.96
N ILE A 16 -2.10 -3.53 3.82
CA ILE A 16 -1.32 -2.82 4.83
C ILE A 16 -1.61 -1.32 4.64
N HIS A 17 -2.11 -0.65 5.67
CA HIS A 17 -2.48 0.76 5.60
C HIS A 17 -2.33 1.44 6.97
N GLY A 18 -2.26 2.78 6.95
CA GLY A 18 -2.18 3.58 8.17
C GLY A 18 -3.53 3.89 8.82
N ARG A 19 -3.58 4.99 9.59
CA ARG A 19 -4.75 5.51 10.30
C ARG A 19 -5.65 6.41 9.45
N ASN A 20 -5.30 6.73 8.20
CA ASN A 20 -6.18 7.48 7.30
C ASN A 20 -7.42 6.64 6.90
N LYS A 21 -8.47 6.71 7.74
CA LYS A 21 -9.71 5.93 7.57
C LYS A 21 -10.45 6.26 6.28
N LYS A 22 -10.39 7.51 5.79
CA LYS A 22 -11.01 7.89 4.52
C LYS A 22 -10.28 7.17 3.38
N ALA A 23 -8.98 7.38 3.25
CA ALA A 23 -8.17 6.74 2.21
C ALA A 23 -8.36 5.22 2.18
N ARG A 24 -8.35 4.57 3.35
CA ARG A 24 -8.63 3.14 3.46
C ARG A 24 -10.00 2.75 2.90
N ARG A 25 -11.08 3.40 3.33
CA ARG A 25 -12.45 3.06 2.88
C ARG A 25 -12.59 3.20 1.37
N GLU A 26 -12.18 4.35 0.83
CA GLU A 26 -12.29 4.63 -0.61
C GLU A 26 -11.44 3.65 -1.44
N PHE A 27 -10.25 3.28 -0.94
CA PHE A 27 -9.42 2.28 -1.57
C PHE A 27 -10.03 0.88 -1.56
N PHE A 28 -10.69 0.50 -0.46
CA PHE A 28 -11.38 -0.78 -0.36
C PHE A 28 -12.57 -0.83 -1.31
N ASP A 29 -13.30 0.27 -1.48
CA ASP A 29 -14.41 0.35 -2.42
C ASP A 29 -13.94 0.21 -3.86
N PHE A 30 -12.79 0.80 -4.22
CA PHE A 30 -12.14 0.55 -5.50
C PHE A 30 -11.78 -0.94 -5.69
N LEU A 31 -11.15 -1.58 -4.71
CA LEU A 31 -10.76 -3.00 -4.80
C LEU A 31 -11.99 -3.92 -4.96
N ARG A 32 -13.09 -3.62 -4.26
CA ARG A 32 -14.36 -4.35 -4.42
C ARG A 32 -14.96 -4.15 -5.80
N ALA A 33 -14.90 -2.93 -6.35
CA ALA A 33 -15.43 -2.61 -7.67
C ALA A 33 -14.70 -3.35 -8.80
N ILE A 34 -13.43 -3.72 -8.60
CA ILE A 34 -12.67 -4.57 -9.53
C ILE A 34 -12.75 -6.08 -9.18
N GLY A 35 -13.72 -6.48 -8.36
CA GLY A 35 -14.01 -7.88 -8.03
C GLY A 35 -13.08 -8.53 -7.01
N LEU A 36 -12.28 -7.75 -6.26
CA LEU A 36 -11.39 -8.24 -5.21
C LEU A 36 -12.02 -8.06 -3.82
N ARG A 37 -11.48 -8.78 -2.83
CA ARG A 37 -11.94 -8.75 -1.44
C ARG A 37 -10.82 -8.21 -0.55
N PRO A 38 -10.81 -6.90 -0.26
CA PRO A 38 -9.80 -6.33 0.63
C PRO A 38 -10.02 -6.82 2.07
N ILE A 39 -8.94 -7.27 2.71
CA ILE A 39 -8.91 -7.72 4.11
C ILE A 39 -7.96 -6.80 4.86
N GLU A 40 -8.40 -6.29 6.02
CA GLU A 40 -7.54 -5.50 6.89
C GLU A 40 -6.44 -6.40 7.48
N TRP A 41 -5.22 -5.87 7.60
CA TRP A 41 -4.10 -6.65 8.15
C TRP A 41 -4.40 -7.20 9.57
N GLY A 42 -5.10 -6.43 10.41
CA GLY A 42 -5.53 -6.90 11.73
C GLY A 42 -6.54 -8.06 11.67
N GLU A 43 -7.39 -8.11 10.64
CA GLU A 43 -8.28 -9.27 10.41
C GLU A 43 -7.50 -10.49 9.94
N ALA A 44 -6.39 -10.28 9.22
CA ALA A 44 -5.47 -11.36 8.84
C ALA A 44 -4.79 -11.98 10.06
N GLN A 45 -4.32 -11.13 10.99
CA GLN A 45 -3.71 -11.57 12.26
C GLN A 45 -4.69 -12.44 13.06
N ALA A 46 -5.98 -12.06 13.12
CA ALA A 46 -7.00 -12.83 13.82
C ALA A 46 -7.27 -14.23 13.22
N ARG A 47 -6.80 -14.50 11.99
CA ARG A 47 -6.90 -15.83 11.36
C ARG A 47 -5.73 -16.75 11.71
N VAL A 48 -4.66 -16.21 12.30
CA VAL A 48 -3.52 -17.02 12.75
C VAL A 48 -3.94 -17.76 14.02
N PRO A 49 -3.82 -19.10 14.08
CA PRO A 49 -4.19 -19.91 15.25
C PRO A 49 -3.12 -19.82 16.35
N ASP A 50 -2.82 -18.59 16.78
CA ASP A 50 -1.92 -18.25 17.88
C ASP A 50 -2.57 -17.14 18.72
N GLY A 51 -2.35 -17.14 20.03
CA GLY A 51 -2.87 -16.13 20.96
C GLY A 51 -2.14 -14.79 20.87
N SER A 52 -0.93 -14.79 20.28
CA SER A 52 -0.11 -13.60 20.09
C SER A 52 0.73 -13.71 18.80
N PRO A 53 0.07 -13.79 17.63
CA PRO A 53 0.75 -14.01 16.36
C PRO A 53 1.71 -12.87 16.08
N ASN A 54 2.94 -13.19 15.70
CA ASN A 54 3.87 -12.19 15.24
C ASN A 54 3.56 -11.83 13.77
N ILE A 55 4.19 -10.77 13.29
CA ILE A 55 3.96 -10.28 11.93
C ILE A 55 4.31 -11.31 10.85
N TRP A 56 5.32 -12.14 11.08
CA TRP A 56 5.80 -13.17 10.16
C TRP A 56 4.79 -14.31 10.02
N ASP A 57 4.16 -14.73 11.12
CA ASP A 57 3.14 -15.79 11.12
C ASP A 57 1.93 -15.39 10.27
N THR A 58 1.58 -14.11 10.32
CA THR A 58 0.53 -13.54 9.47
C THR A 58 0.93 -13.67 8.00
N VAL A 59 2.14 -13.20 7.64
CA VAL A 59 2.65 -13.21 6.25
C VAL A 59 2.79 -14.63 5.71
N ASP A 60 3.29 -15.57 6.51
CA ASP A 60 3.43 -16.97 6.10
C ASP A 60 2.07 -17.61 5.80
N THR A 61 1.04 -17.29 6.58
CA THR A 61 -0.34 -17.69 6.30
C THR A 61 -0.85 -17.10 4.97
N LEU A 62 -0.51 -15.84 4.67
CA LEU A 62 -0.90 -15.19 3.41
C LEU A 62 -0.22 -15.82 2.19
N ILE A 63 1.06 -16.17 2.34
CA ILE A 63 1.87 -16.79 1.29
C ILE A 63 1.36 -18.19 1.00
N GLY A 64 1.09 -18.99 2.04
CA GLY A 64 0.49 -20.32 1.92
C GLY A 64 -0.87 -20.29 1.23
N GLY A 65 -1.65 -19.23 1.44
CA GLY A 65 -2.97 -19.01 0.84
C GLY A 65 -2.99 -18.44 -0.59
N GLN A 66 -1.83 -18.12 -1.18
CA GLN A 66 -1.74 -17.50 -2.52
C GLN A 66 -2.54 -16.19 -2.64
N HIS A 67 -2.33 -15.28 -1.70
CA HIS A 67 -2.99 -13.97 -1.68
C HIS A 67 -2.06 -12.83 -2.10
N ALA A 68 -2.61 -11.77 -2.67
CA ALA A 68 -1.86 -10.55 -2.95
C ALA A 68 -1.79 -9.66 -1.70
N ILE A 69 -0.70 -8.90 -1.59
CA ILE A 69 -0.51 -7.88 -0.56
C ILE A 69 -0.43 -6.52 -1.24
N VAL A 70 -1.21 -5.57 -0.77
CA VAL A 70 -1.12 -4.16 -1.17
C VAL A 70 -0.67 -3.34 0.02
N VAL A 71 0.40 -2.57 -0.16
CA VAL A 71 0.86 -1.57 0.79
C VAL A 71 0.36 -0.21 0.33
N LEU A 72 -0.61 0.35 1.06
CA LEU A 72 -1.17 1.67 0.82
C LEU A 72 -0.41 2.71 1.66
N LEU A 73 0.52 3.41 1.01
CA LEU A 73 1.37 4.44 1.61
C LEU A 73 0.66 5.79 1.56
N THR A 74 0.11 6.22 2.70
CA THR A 74 -0.51 7.53 2.90
C THR A 74 0.35 8.41 3.83
N PRO A 75 0.30 9.75 3.68
CA PRO A 75 1.05 10.71 4.51
C PRO A 75 0.38 10.90 5.88
N ASP A 76 0.42 9.85 6.71
CA ASP A 76 -0.27 9.77 7.98
C ASP A 76 0.46 10.47 9.12
N ASP A 77 1.79 10.42 9.12
CA ASP A 77 2.65 11.13 10.06
C ASP A 77 3.33 12.31 9.33
N ILE A 78 3.64 13.37 10.08
CA ILE A 78 4.42 14.51 9.61
C ILE A 78 5.82 14.39 10.22
N VAL A 79 6.84 14.40 9.38
CA VAL A 79 8.24 14.23 9.79
C VAL A 79 9.13 15.28 9.14
N ARG A 80 10.26 15.56 9.78
CA ARG A 80 11.38 16.32 9.23
C ARG A 80 12.69 15.76 9.79
N LEU A 81 13.79 15.95 9.05
CA LEU A 81 15.13 15.63 9.51
C LEU A 81 15.51 16.57 10.67
N ASP A 82 16.28 16.05 11.62
CA ASP A 82 16.92 16.90 12.62
C ASP A 82 17.96 17.79 11.91
N THR A 83 17.90 19.09 12.17
CA THR A 83 18.82 20.08 11.60
C THR A 83 20.28 19.77 11.86
N ALA A 84 20.60 19.07 12.96
CA ALA A 84 21.99 18.68 13.27
C ALA A 84 22.52 17.56 12.36
N HIS A 85 21.66 16.94 11.54
CA HIS A 85 21.99 15.83 10.65
C HIS A 85 21.77 16.16 9.17
N ALA A 86 21.40 17.40 8.84
CA ALA A 86 21.26 17.84 7.46
C ALA A 86 22.62 17.97 6.78
N ASP A 87 22.67 17.65 5.49
CA ASP A 87 23.89 17.80 4.69
C ASP A 87 24.23 19.31 4.53
N ASP A 88 23.22 20.16 4.36
CA ASP A 88 23.32 21.61 4.29
C ASP A 88 21.99 22.32 4.65
N GLU A 89 21.94 23.65 4.58
CA GLU A 89 20.75 24.46 4.90
C GLU A 89 19.60 24.29 3.90
N ASP A 90 19.88 23.77 2.69
CA ASP A 90 18.92 23.59 1.61
C ASP A 90 18.43 22.12 1.52
N ASP A 91 18.79 21.27 2.48
CA ASP A 91 18.39 19.86 2.52
C ASP A 91 16.84 19.75 2.51
N PRO A 92 16.25 19.12 1.46
CA PRO A 92 14.80 19.03 1.32
C PRO A 92 14.13 18.23 2.45
N GLU A 93 14.88 17.42 3.20
CA GLU A 93 14.37 16.67 4.33
C GLU A 93 14.18 17.53 5.59
N LEU A 94 14.70 18.76 5.61
CA LEU A 94 14.41 19.77 6.66
C LEU A 94 12.94 20.23 6.60
N LEU A 95 12.32 20.16 5.43
CA LEU A 95 10.92 20.53 5.25
C LEU A 95 9.99 19.46 5.82
N ALA A 96 8.98 19.90 6.57
CA ALA A 96 7.92 19.02 7.04
C ALA A 96 7.26 18.29 5.87
N THR A 97 7.34 16.97 5.87
CA THR A 97 6.81 16.10 4.82
C THR A 97 5.96 14.99 5.43
N GLY A 98 5.01 14.49 4.65
CA GLY A 98 4.20 13.33 5.03
C GLY A 98 5.00 12.04 4.96
N GLN A 99 4.72 11.09 5.84
CA GLN A 99 5.26 9.74 5.78
C GLN A 99 4.17 8.73 6.13
N ALA A 100 4.27 7.52 5.58
CA ALA A 100 3.54 6.37 6.10
C ALA A 100 3.94 6.10 7.56
N ARG A 101 2.98 5.64 8.36
CA ARG A 101 3.21 5.22 9.76
C ARG A 101 4.40 4.26 9.85
N PRO A 102 5.24 4.32 10.90
CA PRO A 102 6.32 3.35 11.12
C PRO A 102 5.86 1.90 11.04
N ASN A 103 4.67 1.58 11.57
CA ASN A 103 4.09 0.24 11.48
C ASN A 103 3.88 -0.19 10.02
N VAL A 104 3.34 0.69 9.17
CA VAL A 104 3.13 0.41 7.74
C VAL A 104 4.46 0.16 7.03
N VAL A 105 5.48 0.97 7.34
CA VAL A 105 6.84 0.79 6.78
C VAL A 105 7.45 -0.54 7.21
N PHE A 106 7.33 -0.89 8.50
CA PHE A 106 7.83 -2.16 9.03
C PHE A 106 7.10 -3.35 8.40
N GLU A 107 5.76 -3.31 8.35
CA GLU A 107 4.94 -4.37 7.74
C GLU A 107 5.23 -4.53 6.24
N ALA A 108 5.42 -3.42 5.52
CA ALA A 108 5.84 -3.45 4.12
C ALA A 108 7.20 -4.12 3.96
N GLY A 109 8.17 -3.82 4.82
CA GLY A 109 9.48 -4.45 4.82
C GLY A 109 9.40 -5.96 5.01
N VAL A 110 8.56 -6.42 5.94
CA VAL A 110 8.30 -7.84 6.19
C VAL A 110 7.66 -8.52 4.97
N ALA A 111 6.60 -7.93 4.40
CA ALA A 111 5.94 -8.45 3.20
C ALA A 111 6.93 -8.58 2.02
N PHE A 112 7.79 -7.57 1.82
CA PHE A 112 8.82 -7.60 0.79
C PHE A 112 9.93 -8.60 1.04
N GLY A 113 10.36 -8.77 2.28
CA GLY A 113 11.38 -9.74 2.64
C GLY A 113 10.92 -11.18 2.35
N ARG A 114 9.61 -11.44 2.42
CA ARG A 114 9.05 -12.79 2.35
C ARG A 114 8.36 -13.14 1.02
N CYS A 115 7.67 -12.18 0.40
CA CYS A 115 6.90 -12.39 -0.84
C CYS A 115 6.90 -11.15 -1.75
N PRO A 116 8.07 -10.75 -2.26
CA PRO A 116 8.21 -9.55 -3.08
C PRO A 116 7.41 -9.62 -4.40
N GLU A 117 7.13 -10.82 -4.92
CA GLU A 117 6.37 -11.04 -6.15
C GLU A 117 4.86 -10.85 -6.01
N LEU A 118 4.35 -10.90 -4.77
CA LEU A 118 2.93 -10.72 -4.43
C LEU A 118 2.63 -9.35 -3.82
N THR A 119 3.66 -8.56 -3.54
CA THR A 119 3.54 -7.27 -2.86
C THR A 119 3.49 -6.12 -3.86
N VAL A 120 2.42 -5.32 -3.81
CA VAL A 120 2.20 -4.13 -4.64
C VAL A 120 2.24 -2.87 -3.79
N LEU A 121 3.07 -1.91 -4.18
CA LEU A 121 3.15 -0.60 -3.54
C LEU A 121 2.21 0.40 -4.21
N VAL A 122 1.46 1.10 -3.38
CA VAL A 122 0.56 2.18 -3.79
C VAL A 122 0.91 3.43 -2.98
N GLU A 123 1.46 4.43 -3.67
CA GLU A 123 1.65 5.77 -3.10
C GLU A 123 0.33 6.55 -3.27
N PHE A 124 -0.23 7.02 -2.15
CA PHE A 124 -1.48 7.76 -2.14
C PHE A 124 -1.37 9.04 -1.32
N GLY A 125 -0.99 10.12 -2.00
CA GLY A 125 -0.59 11.39 -1.39
C GLY A 125 0.90 11.66 -1.54
N LYS A 126 1.35 12.82 -1.06
CA LYS A 126 2.78 13.18 -1.04
C LYS A 126 3.44 12.54 0.19
N VAL A 127 4.09 11.41 -0.03
CA VAL A 127 4.90 10.71 0.99
C VAL A 127 6.39 10.99 0.77
N ARG A 128 7.15 11.10 1.87
CA ARG A 128 8.60 11.24 1.87
C ARG A 128 9.20 10.10 1.07
N ARG A 129 10.22 10.43 0.29
CA ARG A 129 10.95 9.46 -0.49
C ARG A 129 11.62 8.47 0.46
N PHE A 130 11.42 7.17 0.19
CA PHE A 130 12.15 6.11 0.86
C PHE A 130 13.00 5.41 -0.19
N THR A 131 14.29 5.75 -0.24
CA THR A 131 15.20 5.40 -1.33
C THR A 131 15.35 3.89 -1.53
N ASP A 132 15.22 3.10 -0.46
CA ASP A 132 15.21 1.63 -0.51
C ASP A 132 14.07 1.06 -1.38
N LEU A 133 13.01 1.84 -1.62
CA LEU A 133 11.89 1.46 -2.50
C LEU A 133 12.01 2.03 -3.93
N ASP A 134 13.03 2.81 -4.26
CA ASP A 134 13.13 3.47 -5.58
C ASP A 134 13.42 2.50 -6.72
N GLY A 135 13.99 1.33 -6.43
CA GLY A 135 14.12 0.23 -7.39
C GLY A 135 12.84 -0.58 -7.60
N ARG A 136 11.74 -0.25 -6.88
CA ARG A 136 10.48 -0.97 -6.94
C ARG A 136 9.44 -0.18 -7.70
N PHE A 137 8.63 -0.90 -8.48
CA PHE A 137 7.49 -0.30 -9.17
C PHE A 137 6.43 0.12 -8.14
N LYS A 138 6.01 1.39 -8.19
CA LYS A 138 5.02 2.00 -7.31
C LYS A 138 3.92 2.59 -8.16
N VAL A 139 2.66 2.27 -7.84
CA VAL A 139 1.52 2.96 -8.45
C VAL A 139 1.23 4.22 -7.65
N ARG A 140 1.37 5.38 -8.29
CA ARG A 140 0.99 6.67 -7.71
C ARG A 140 -0.46 6.97 -8.07
N LEU A 141 -1.36 6.80 -7.11
CA LEU A 141 -2.79 7.05 -7.33
C LEU A 141 -3.11 8.54 -7.23
N ASP A 142 -3.94 9.03 -8.15
CA ASP A 142 -4.33 10.45 -8.29
C ASP A 142 -5.81 10.64 -8.67
N ASN A 143 -6.65 9.64 -8.42
CA ASN A 143 -8.06 9.55 -8.81
C ASN A 143 -8.33 9.38 -10.32
N SER A 144 -7.32 9.49 -11.19
CA SER A 144 -7.51 9.40 -12.62
C SER A 144 -7.88 7.97 -13.08
N PRO A 145 -8.70 7.82 -14.14
CA PRO A 145 -8.94 6.53 -14.78
C PRO A 145 -7.65 5.81 -15.18
N GLN A 146 -6.62 6.54 -15.59
CA GLN A 146 -5.33 6.02 -16.01
C GLN A 146 -4.62 5.28 -14.86
N LYS A 147 -4.56 5.90 -13.68
CA LYS A 147 -3.93 5.29 -12.50
C LYS A 147 -4.74 4.14 -11.91
N ARG A 148 -6.06 4.18 -12.04
CA ARG A 148 -6.95 3.05 -11.70
C ARG A 148 -6.67 1.83 -12.59
N VAL A 149 -6.56 2.05 -13.91
CA VAL A 149 -6.18 1.00 -14.88
C VAL A 149 -4.78 0.45 -14.60
N GLU A 150 -3.82 1.32 -14.28
CA GLU A 150 -2.46 0.93 -13.92
C GLU A 150 -2.44 -0.04 -12.72
N LEU A 151 -3.17 0.29 -11.64
CA LEU A 151 -3.27 -0.58 -10.47
C LEU A 151 -4.00 -1.90 -10.77
N ALA A 152 -5.12 -1.85 -11.48
CA ALA A 152 -5.89 -3.03 -11.86
C ALA A 152 -5.03 -4.00 -12.71
N ASN A 153 -4.29 -3.47 -13.68
CA ASN A 153 -3.38 -4.26 -14.50
C ASN A 153 -2.23 -4.83 -13.69
N ARG A 154 -1.69 -4.09 -12.70
CA ARG A 154 -0.64 -4.60 -11.83
C ARG A 154 -1.12 -5.77 -10.98
N LEU A 155 -2.32 -5.67 -10.38
CA LEU A 155 -2.94 -6.75 -9.60
C LEU A 155 -3.25 -7.97 -10.49
N LYS A 156 -3.74 -7.74 -11.70
CA LYS A 156 -3.97 -8.81 -12.68
C LYS A 156 -2.67 -9.52 -13.07
N ALA A 157 -1.58 -8.76 -13.26
CA ALA A 157 -0.28 -9.31 -13.65
C ALA A 157 0.35 -10.22 -12.59
N ILE A 158 0.06 -10.00 -11.30
CA ILE A 158 0.50 -10.90 -10.22
C ILE A 158 -0.44 -12.10 -10.00
N GLY A 159 -1.53 -12.19 -10.78
CA GLY A 159 -2.45 -13.34 -10.78
C GLY A 159 -3.79 -13.10 -10.08
N CYS A 160 -4.12 -11.89 -9.65
CA CYS A 160 -5.45 -11.61 -9.09
C CYS A 160 -6.55 -11.71 -10.17
N PRO A 161 -7.72 -12.28 -9.85
CA PRO A 161 -8.87 -12.38 -10.75
C PRO A 161 -9.65 -11.05 -10.84
N VAL A 162 -8.97 -10.02 -11.33
CA VAL A 162 -9.47 -8.65 -11.51
C VAL A 162 -10.59 -8.61 -12.56
N ASP A 163 -11.75 -8.06 -12.18
CA ASP A 163 -12.88 -7.82 -13.07
C ASP A 163 -12.89 -6.35 -13.52
N THR A 164 -12.77 -6.15 -14.83
CA THR A 164 -12.73 -4.82 -15.48
C THR A 164 -13.63 -4.78 -16.72
N VAL A 165 -14.61 -5.69 -16.84
CA VAL A 165 -15.51 -5.77 -18.01
C VAL A 165 -16.37 -4.50 -18.15
N GLY A 166 -16.87 -3.98 -17.02
CA GLY A 166 -17.61 -2.70 -16.96
C GLY A 166 -16.70 -1.47 -16.90
N LYS A 167 -17.30 -0.28 -16.75
CA LYS A 167 -16.57 1.00 -16.58
C LYS A 167 -16.82 1.68 -15.23
N ASP A 168 -17.82 1.25 -14.47
CA ASP A 168 -18.23 1.90 -13.21
C ASP A 168 -17.12 1.88 -12.14
N TRP A 169 -16.23 0.89 -12.20
CA TRP A 169 -15.06 0.79 -11.33
C TRP A 169 -14.05 1.96 -11.52
N LEU A 170 -14.09 2.64 -12.68
CA LEU A 170 -13.25 3.82 -12.94
C LEU A 170 -13.62 5.04 -12.08
N VAL A 171 -14.79 5.03 -11.45
CA VAL A 171 -15.26 6.10 -10.57
C VAL A 171 -15.56 5.62 -9.15
N SER A 172 -15.36 4.33 -8.86
CA SER A 172 -15.66 3.73 -7.56
C SER A 172 -14.60 4.08 -6.51
N GLY A 173 -15.04 4.62 -5.37
CA GLY A 173 -14.18 5.17 -4.32
C GLY A 173 -13.57 6.52 -4.71
N ASP A 174 -13.54 7.48 -3.79
CA ASP A 174 -12.84 8.75 -3.96
C ASP A 174 -11.34 8.57 -3.71
N LEU A 175 -10.62 8.29 -4.81
CA LEU A 175 -9.17 8.14 -4.81
C LEU A 175 -8.45 9.49 -5.00
N THR A 176 -9.02 10.58 -4.50
CA THR A 176 -8.32 11.87 -4.42
C THR A 176 -7.23 11.81 -3.34
N PRO A 177 -5.95 12.07 -3.67
CA PRO A 177 -4.86 11.96 -2.72
C PRO A 177 -5.05 12.83 -1.47
N PRO A 178 -4.78 12.30 -0.27
CA PRO A 178 -4.78 13.12 0.93
C PRO A 178 -3.70 14.20 0.85
N VAL A 179 -4.07 15.40 1.30
CA VAL A 179 -3.16 16.52 1.50
C VAL A 179 -2.72 16.57 2.95
N LEU A 180 -1.50 17.07 3.20
CA LEU A 180 -1.02 17.31 4.55
C LEU A 180 -1.89 18.36 5.25
N SER A 181 -2.19 18.15 6.53
CA SER A 181 -2.89 19.15 7.32
C SER A 181 -1.97 20.35 7.56
N GLU A 182 -2.48 21.56 7.30
CA GLU A 182 -1.73 22.82 7.47
C GLU A 182 -1.25 23.04 8.93
N GLN A 183 -1.91 22.40 9.90
CA GLN A 183 -1.61 22.54 11.32
C GLN A 183 -0.26 21.94 11.77
N GLY A 184 0.40 21.12 10.94
CA GLY A 184 1.74 20.59 11.22
C GLY A 184 2.89 21.42 10.64
N ALA A 185 2.60 22.43 9.82
CA ALA A 185 3.62 23.25 9.15
C ALA A 185 3.98 24.53 9.94
N ALA A 186 3.23 24.87 10.99
CA ALA A 186 3.25 26.19 11.62
C ALA A 186 3.82 26.23 13.06
N THR A 187 4.47 25.17 13.54
CA THR A 187 5.16 25.21 14.84
C THR A 187 6.63 24.84 14.67
N SER A 188 7.45 25.87 14.43
CA SER A 188 8.88 25.91 14.69
C SER A 188 9.21 27.32 15.14
#